data_AF-A0A2E3CSB2-F1
#
_entry.id   AF-A0A2E3CSB2-F1
#
_cell.length_a   1.000
_cell.length_b   1.000
_cell.length_c   1.000
_cell.angle_alpha   90.00
_cell.angle_beta   90.00
_cell.angle_gamma   90.00
#
_symmetry.space_group_name_H-M   'P 1'
#
loop_
_entity.id
_entity.type
_entity.pdbx_description
1 polymer ?
#
loop_
_entity_poly.entity_id
_entity_poly.type
_entity_poly.pdbx_seq_one_letter_code
_entity_poly.pdbx_strand_id
1 'polypeptide(L)'
;MTRRRAASFAVILWREIPAQVVALRGDYRETAVLSERFQHAIDRAASIAGLTETTAYVGEWVRQEEELEEDIAAQVVARAAELEAQHDGELLEELVQNGGFKSANAAGRQQNRVVNQTT
;
A
#
# COMPACT_ATOMS: atom_id res chain seq x y z
N MET A 1 30.04 -16.57 9.56
CA MET A 1 29.35 -15.93 8.41
C MET A 1 28.65 -14.68 8.93
N THR A 2 29.33 -13.54 8.87
CA THR A 2 28.77 -12.25 9.31
C THR A 2 27.57 -11.96 8.43
N ARG A 3 26.35 -11.93 9.01
CA ARG A 3 25.18 -11.38 8.30
C ARG A 3 25.63 -10.02 7.79
N ARG A 4 25.74 -9.85 6.47
CA ARG A 4 25.85 -8.53 5.86
C ARG A 4 24.77 -7.72 6.54
N ARG A 5 25.16 -6.66 7.25
CA ARG A 5 24.25 -5.63 7.71
C ARG A 5 23.59 -5.10 6.45
N ALA A 6 22.46 -5.69 6.10
CA ALA A 6 21.81 -5.49 4.83
C ALA A 6 21.20 -4.09 4.88
N ALA A 7 21.63 -3.27 3.94
CA ALA A 7 21.03 -1.99 3.69
C ALA A 7 19.80 -2.28 2.81
N SER A 8 18.60 -1.94 3.30
CA SER A 8 17.34 -2.18 2.61
C SER A 8 16.44 -0.98 2.78
N PHE A 9 15.99 -0.43 1.67
CA PHE A 9 14.93 0.57 1.63
C PHE A 9 13.67 -0.13 1.13
N ALA A 10 12.56 0.02 1.85
CA ALA A 10 11.30 -0.55 1.43
C ALA A 10 10.15 0.44 1.65
N VAL A 11 9.31 0.58 0.63
CA VAL A 11 8.02 1.25 0.74
C VAL A 11 6.99 0.18 1.09
N ILE A 12 6.18 0.45 2.10
CA ILE A 12 5.08 -0.40 2.53
C ILE A 12 3.80 0.19 1.97
N LEU A 13 3.15 -0.58 1.11
CA LEU A 13 1.89 -0.26 0.48
C LEU A 13 0.85 -1.27 0.90
N TRP A 14 -0.40 -0.81 0.97
CA TRP A 14 -1.55 -1.69 1.04
C TRP A 14 -2.20 -1.68 -0.34
N ARG A 15 -2.12 -2.81 -1.05
CA ARG A 15 -2.43 -2.88 -2.50
C ARG A 15 -1.63 -1.81 -3.26
N GLU A 16 -2.29 -0.75 -3.74
CA GLU A 16 -1.67 0.39 -4.45
C GLU A 16 -1.59 1.69 -3.62
N ILE A 17 -2.00 1.66 -2.34
CA ILE A 17 -2.03 2.83 -1.46
C ILE A 17 -0.78 2.83 -0.55
N PRO A 18 0.14 3.79 -0.68
CA PRO A 18 1.32 3.85 0.17
C PRO A 18 0.94 4.23 1.61
N ALA A 19 1.54 3.57 2.59
CA ALA A 19 1.23 3.78 4.01
C ALA A 19 2.43 4.28 4.80
N GLN A 20 3.60 3.69 4.57
CA GLN A 20 4.82 4.05 5.27
C GLN A 20 6.06 3.66 4.44
N VAL A 21 7.16 4.35 4.69
CA VAL A 21 8.47 4.08 4.10
C VAL A 21 9.42 3.67 5.22
N VAL A 22 10.17 2.59 5.04
CA VAL A 22 11.13 2.07 6.01
C VAL A 22 12.49 1.90 5.36
N ALA A 23 13.53 2.45 6.00
CA ALA A 23 14.91 2.21 5.62
C ALA A 23 15.66 1.55 6.78
N LEU A 24 16.45 0.54 6.45
CA LEU A 24 17.33 -0.15 7.39
C LEU A 24 18.74 -0.13 6.80
N ARG A 25 19.72 0.34 7.57
CA ARG A 25 21.13 0.32 7.21
C ARG A 25 21.94 -0.07 8.44
N GLY A 26 22.25 -1.35 8.58
CA GLY A 26 22.97 -1.86 9.75
C GLY A 26 22.19 -1.68 11.04
N ASP A 27 22.65 -0.81 11.94
CA ASP A 27 21.97 -0.49 13.21
C ASP A 27 21.01 0.70 13.08
N TYR A 28 21.07 1.42 11.96
CA TYR A 28 20.19 2.54 11.70
C TYR A 28 18.87 2.04 11.09
N ARG A 29 17.76 2.46 11.67
CA ARG A 29 16.41 2.23 11.16
C ARG A 29 15.67 3.56 11.12
N GLU A 30 15.26 3.96 9.92
CA GLU A 30 14.43 5.13 9.68
C GLU A 30 13.06 4.68 9.20
N THR A 31 12.01 5.37 9.62
CA THR A 31 10.64 5.06 9.23
C THR A 31 9.84 6.36 9.16
N ALA A 32 9.27 6.65 7.98
CA ALA A 32 8.33 7.75 7.81
C ALA A 32 6.95 7.19 7.51
N VAL A 33 5.99 7.61 8.32
CA VAL A 33 4.57 7.30 8.14
C VAL A 33 3.94 8.45 7.34
N LEU A 34 3.12 8.13 6.34
CA LEU A 34 2.42 9.13 5.54
C LEU A 34 1.23 9.72 6.32
N SER A 35 0.63 10.80 5.79
CA SER A 35 -0.56 11.43 6.37
C SER A 35 -1.71 10.46 6.63
N GLU A 36 -2.55 10.80 7.62
CA GLU A 36 -3.76 10.05 7.99
C GLU A 36 -4.75 9.85 6.83
N ARG A 37 -4.67 10.68 5.79
CA ARG A 37 -5.46 10.54 4.55
C ARG A 37 -5.28 9.17 3.89
N PHE A 38 -4.05 8.63 3.92
CA PHE A 38 -3.74 7.32 3.37
C PHE A 38 -4.35 6.20 4.20
N GLN A 39 -4.31 6.32 5.53
CA GLN A 39 -4.96 5.36 6.43
C GLN A 39 -6.49 5.34 6.23
N HIS A 40 -7.10 6.52 6.10
CA HIS A 40 -8.52 6.65 5.79
C HIS A 40 -8.87 6.05 4.42
N ALA A 41 -8.00 6.22 3.42
CA ALA A 41 -8.18 5.61 2.11
C ALA A 41 -8.11 4.08 2.20
N ILE A 42 -7.14 3.52 2.92
CA ILE A 42 -6.99 2.07 3.11
C ILE A 42 -8.23 1.47 3.78
N ASP A 43 -8.73 2.07 4.86
CA ASP A 43 -9.93 1.60 5.56
C ASP A 43 -11.16 1.57 4.65
N ARG A 44 -11.39 2.66 3.90
CA ARG A 44 -12.51 2.72 2.95
C ARG A 44 -12.34 1.74 1.79
N ALA A 45 -11.11 1.60 1.27
CA ALA A 45 -10.80 0.69 0.19
C ALA A 45 -11.01 -0.78 0.62
N ALA A 46 -10.58 -1.16 1.82
CA ALA A 46 -10.84 -2.46 2.42
C ALA A 46 -12.34 -2.72 2.60
N SER A 47 -13.07 -1.71 3.07
CA SER A 47 -14.53 -1.77 3.21
C SER A 47 -15.23 -1.99 1.87
N ILE A 48 -14.82 -1.29 0.81
CA ILE A 48 -15.37 -1.43 -0.56
C ILE A 48 -15.00 -2.77 -1.19
N ALA A 49 -13.76 -3.22 -0.99
CA ALA A 49 -13.29 -4.51 -1.47
C ALA A 49 -13.97 -5.68 -0.75
N GLY A 50 -14.55 -5.45 0.44
CA GLY A 50 -15.10 -6.49 1.31
C GLY A 50 -14.00 -7.28 2.05
N LEU A 51 -12.79 -6.72 2.13
CA LEU A 51 -11.64 -7.30 2.82
C LEU A 51 -11.63 -6.87 4.30
N THR A 52 -12.76 -7.04 4.96
CA THR A 52 -12.93 -6.72 6.39
C THR A 52 -12.43 -7.84 7.30
N GLU A 53 -12.14 -9.02 6.75
CA GLU A 53 -11.48 -10.09 7.47
C GLU A 53 -10.01 -9.71 7.75
N THR A 54 -9.61 -9.78 9.01
CA THR A 54 -8.27 -9.37 9.48
C THR A 54 -7.14 -10.04 8.69
N THR A 55 -7.31 -11.30 8.29
CA THR A 55 -6.34 -12.05 7.50
C THR A 55 -6.23 -11.54 6.07
N ALA A 56 -7.34 -11.16 5.44
CA ALA A 56 -7.36 -10.60 4.10
C ALA A 56 -6.79 -9.17 4.09
N TYR A 57 -7.13 -8.37 5.11
CA TYR A 57 -6.58 -7.02 5.29
C TYR A 57 -5.06 -7.02 5.47
N VAL A 58 -4.54 -7.90 6.33
CA VAL A 58 -3.10 -8.00 6.62
C VAL A 58 -2.34 -8.73 5.50
N GLY A 59 -3.02 -9.56 4.71
CA GLY A 59 -2.43 -10.30 3.59
C GLY A 59 -2.08 -9.44 2.37
N GLU A 60 -2.78 -8.30 2.18
CA GLU A 60 -2.61 -7.42 1.01
C GLU A 60 -1.52 -6.36 1.19
N TRP A 61 -0.75 -6.44 2.29
CA TRP A 61 0.39 -5.56 2.51
C TRP A 61 1.54 -5.97 1.59
N VAL A 62 1.89 -5.08 0.68
CA VAL A 62 2.99 -5.24 -0.25
C VAL A 62 4.16 -4.41 0.25
N ARG A 63 5.32 -5.05 0.33
CA ARG A 63 6.58 -4.35 0.55
C ARG A 63 7.31 -4.25 -0.79
N GLN A 64 7.63 -3.03 -1.21
CA GLN A 64 8.43 -2.78 -2.40
C GLN A 64 9.81 -2.34 -1.97
N GLU A 65 10.80 -3.18 -2.20
CA GLU A 65 12.20 -2.85 -1.94
C GLU A 65 12.70 -1.91 -3.05
N GLU A 66 13.21 -0.73 -2.69
CA GLU A 66 13.82 0.22 -3.63
C GLU A 66 15.32 0.41 -3.32
N GLU A 67 15.99 1.18 -4.17
CA GLU A 67 17.40 1.51 -4.01
C GLU A 67 17.62 2.40 -2.81
N LEU A 68 18.55 2.00 -1.93
CA LEU A 68 18.92 2.77 -0.75
C LEU A 68 20.03 3.77 -1.10
N GLU A 69 19.80 5.04 -0.82
CA GLU A 69 20.79 6.10 -1.00
C GLU A 69 21.74 6.23 0.20
N GLU A 70 22.72 7.14 0.10
CA GLU A 70 23.68 7.42 1.18
C GLU A 70 22.98 8.01 2.42
N ASP A 71 22.08 8.97 2.22
CA ASP A 71 21.31 9.65 3.28
C ASP A 71 19.93 9.02 3.50
N ILE A 72 19.90 7.92 4.24
CA ILE A 72 18.67 7.15 4.52
C ILE A 72 17.55 7.99 5.18
N ALA A 73 17.90 8.89 6.10
CA ALA A 73 16.90 9.70 6.81
C ALA A 73 16.28 10.75 5.88
N ALA A 74 17.11 11.44 5.09
CA ALA A 74 16.63 12.38 4.09
C ALA A 74 15.84 11.67 2.99
N GLN A 75 16.31 10.51 2.52
CA GLN A 75 15.64 9.70 1.51
C GLN A 75 14.26 9.24 1.98
N VAL A 76 14.12 8.74 3.21
CA VAL A 76 12.83 8.30 3.76
C VAL A 76 11.83 9.44 3.83
N VAL A 77 12.24 10.62 4.31
CA VAL A 77 11.37 11.80 4.39
C VAL A 77 11.04 12.35 3.01
N ALA A 78 12.02 12.46 2.11
CA ALA A 78 11.82 12.92 0.74
C ALA A 78 10.86 11.99 0.00
N ARG A 79 11.08 10.67 0.09
CA ARG A 79 10.24 9.67 -0.54
C ARG A 79 8.81 9.68 0.00
N ALA A 80 8.64 9.83 1.32
CA ALA A 80 7.32 9.98 1.92
C ALA A 80 6.62 11.23 1.37
N ALA A 81 7.28 12.39 1.35
CA ALA A 81 6.72 13.63 0.81
C ALA A 81 6.41 13.53 -0.70
N GLU A 82 7.25 12.86 -1.48
CA GLU A 82 6.99 12.59 -2.89
C GLU A 82 5.76 11.69 -3.10
N LEU A 83 5.59 10.64 -2.29
CA LEU A 83 4.40 9.79 -2.34
C LEU A 83 3.16 10.58 -1.94
N GLU A 84 3.26 11.45 -0.93
CA GLU A 84 2.16 12.34 -0.54
C GLU A 84 1.79 13.33 -1.65
N ALA A 85 2.78 13.87 -2.36
CA ALA A 85 2.55 14.79 -3.47
C ALA A 85 2.05 14.09 -4.75
N GLN A 86 2.42 12.84 -5.00
CA GLN A 86 1.96 12.05 -6.14
C GLN A 86 0.54 11.50 -5.95
N HIS A 87 0.12 11.30 -4.70
CA HIS A 87 -1.18 10.76 -4.34
C HIS A 87 -2.09 11.87 -3.80
N ASP A 88 -2.58 12.69 -4.72
CA ASP A 88 -3.62 13.68 -4.43
C ASP A 88 -4.92 13.03 -3.91
N GLY A 89 -5.75 13.85 -3.26
CA GLY A 89 -7.03 13.39 -2.70
C GLY A 89 -7.92 12.71 -3.74
N GLU A 90 -7.98 13.25 -4.96
CA GLU A 90 -8.76 12.69 -6.07
C GLU A 90 -8.27 11.28 -6.44
N LEU A 91 -6.95 11.10 -6.58
CA LEU A 91 -6.34 9.80 -6.87
C LEU A 91 -6.59 8.79 -5.75
N LEU A 92 -6.50 9.22 -4.48
CA LEU A 92 -6.82 8.38 -3.34
C LEU A 92 -8.28 7.95 -3.34
N GLU A 93 -9.21 8.86 -3.66
CA GLU A 93 -10.63 8.52 -3.80
C GLU A 93 -10.89 7.55 -4.96
N GLU A 94 -10.17 7.68 -6.08
CA GLU A 94 -10.23 6.70 -7.16
C GLU A 94 -9.72 5.32 -6.71
N LEU A 95 -8.57 5.26 -6.02
CA LEU A 95 -8.04 4.02 -5.46
C LEU A 95 -9.05 3.37 -4.52
N VAL A 96 -9.66 4.16 -3.62
CA VAL A 96 -10.70 3.72 -2.68
C VAL A 96 -11.89 3.11 -3.41
N GLN A 97 -12.44 3.79 -4.40
CA GLN A 97 -13.58 3.31 -5.20
C GLN A 97 -13.26 2.01 -5.94
N ASN A 98 -12.00 1.81 -6.33
CA ASN A 98 -11.50 0.57 -6.94
C ASN A 98 -11.08 -0.49 -5.91
N GLY A 99 -11.34 -0.28 -4.61
CA GLY A 99 -10.95 -1.18 -3.53
C GLY A 99 -9.45 -1.21 -3.23
N GLY A 100 -8.67 -0.27 -3.76
CA GLY A 100 -7.22 -0.15 -3.56
C GLY A 100 -6.38 -0.43 -4.82
N PHE A 101 -6.96 -0.34 -6.02
CA PHE A 101 -6.28 -0.62 -7.30
C PHE A 101 -6.33 0.58 -8.25
N LYS A 102 -5.20 0.92 -8.89
CA LYS A 102 -5.10 2.02 -9.86
C LYS A 102 -5.61 1.54 -11.23
N SER A 103 -6.87 1.85 -11.52
CA SER A 103 -7.61 1.47 -12.73
C SER A 103 -7.93 -0.03 -12.88
N ALA A 104 -9.23 -0.32 -12.82
CA ALA A 104 -9.90 -1.46 -13.45
C ALA A 104 -9.29 -2.86 -13.21
N ASN A 105 -9.58 -3.44 -12.05
CA ASN A 105 -10.02 -4.84 -12.02
C ASN A 105 -11.54 -4.92 -11.86
N ALA A 106 -12.26 -4.16 -12.69
CA ALA A 106 -13.71 -4.25 -12.84
C ALA A 106 -14.15 -5.47 -13.70
N ALA A 107 -13.23 -6.38 -14.03
CA ALA A 107 -13.52 -7.57 -14.85
C ALA A 107 -13.89 -8.82 -14.03
N GLY A 108 -13.96 -8.76 -12.69
CA GLY A 108 -14.19 -9.93 -11.84
C GLY A 108 -15.59 -10.11 -11.24
N ARG A 109 -16.41 -9.05 -11.10
CA ARG A 109 -17.68 -9.11 -10.33
C ARG A 109 -18.96 -9.35 -11.14
N GLN A 110 -18.87 -9.92 -12.34
CA GLN A 110 -20.05 -10.32 -13.13
C GLN A 110 -20.07 -11.82 -13.45
N GLN A 111 -19.90 -12.70 -12.47
CA GLN A 111 -20.27 -14.12 -12.60
C GLN A 111 -20.82 -14.70 -11.29
N ASN A 112 -21.92 -14.15 -10.76
CA ASN A 112 -22.82 -14.95 -9.94
C ASN A 112 -24.26 -14.43 -10.01
N ARG A 113 -24.80 -14.30 -11.23
CA ARG A 113 -26.25 -14.19 -11.40
C ARG A 113 -26.82 -15.59 -11.29
N VAL A 114 -27.30 -15.90 -10.09
CA VAL A 114 -28.30 -16.92 -9.76
C VAL A 114 -29.12 -17.35 -10.99
N VAL A 115 -28.83 -18.56 -11.50
CA VAL A 115 -29.77 -19.28 -12.37
C VAL A 115 -30.54 -20.28 -11.52
N ASN A 116 -31.50 -19.76 -10.76
CA ASN A 116 -32.66 -20.56 -10.39
C ASN A 116 -33.50 -20.73 -11.66
N GLN A 117 -33.46 -21.90 -12.27
CA GLN A 117 -34.52 -22.36 -13.16
C GLN A 117 -34.93 -23.78 -12.75
N THR A 118 -36.03 -23.81 -12.01
CA THR A 118 -36.92 -24.93 -11.76
C THR A 118 -37.66 -25.29 -13.05
N THR A 119 -37.63 -26.56 -13.48
CA THR A 119 -38.72 -27.36 -14.08
C THR A 119 -38.17 -28.73 -14.46
#